data_AF-A0A433RSI1-F1
#
_entry.id   AF-A0A433RSI1-F1
#
_cell.length_a   1.000
_cell.length_b   1.000
_cell.length_c   1.000
_cell.angle_alpha   90.00
_cell.angle_beta   90.00
_cell.angle_gamma   90.00
#
_symmetry.space_group_name_H-M   'P 1'
#
loop_
_entity.id
_entity.type
_entity.pdbx_description
1 polymer ?
#
loop_
_entity_poly.entity_id
_entity_poly.type
_entity_poly.pdbx_seq_one_letter_code
_entity_poly.pdbx_strand_id
1 'polypeptide(L)'
;MDEKKSQNEEQHDNEVKPAKKYVRMKPFTLIMLIIVLIISTSGITILALTFGEGKMVEVRTNSSTHPQFQKVLDVYDELDKKYFKEVDEEKLAEGAMEGMINALGDPYSTYMPKEEAKQFNEQISSSFEGIGAEIQEKDGQIVVVSPIKNSPAEKAGIKPNDIIKTVDGKSIVGKTADQAVKLIRGEKGTKVKIEFQRGDSKNLHKITLVRDEIPVETVYASMMKNKVAHIQITSFSEDTYKELLEKLDEMEAKGMKGLVLDVRQNPGGRLDVAINIASLFVATGKPVVQVENRDGEKNVASAQDGRKVTVPTTILVDGGSASASEILAGAVNESANVKIIGEKTFGKGTVQTVEDLSDGATLKYTTAKWLTPDGNWIHEKGIKPNVKVKYPSYANLPYIDTTKTLKQGDVSDTVKVAEKMFEALGYTVGTVDGLYDYNTLLAVQAFQQEHDLNVTGTLTGETTTELMNQLRKKIKKDDPQLKKAHSIVVKEAK
;
A
#
# COMPACT_ATOMS: atom_id res chain seq x y z
N MET A 1 -4.09 12.83 81.98
CA MET A 1 -3.10 12.54 83.02
C MET A 1 -1.88 13.41 82.73
N ASP A 2 -1.74 14.45 83.56
CA ASP A 2 -0.51 15.01 84.11
C ASP A 2 0.67 15.36 83.19
N GLU A 3 0.83 16.68 83.03
CA GLU A 3 1.98 17.49 83.46
C GLU A 3 3.32 16.77 83.73
N LYS A 4 4.42 17.38 83.23
CA LYS A 4 5.37 18.09 84.11
C LYS A 4 6.43 18.92 83.37
N LYS A 5 6.55 20.18 83.83
CA LYS A 5 7.77 20.97 84.16
C LYS A 5 8.73 21.33 83.01
N SER A 6 9.43 22.47 82.99
CA SER A 6 9.55 23.63 83.89
C SER A 6 10.38 24.72 83.19
N GLN A 7 9.98 25.97 83.47
CA GLN A 7 10.65 27.28 83.39
C GLN A 7 12.18 27.38 83.17
N ASN A 8 12.58 28.39 82.39
CA ASN A 8 13.49 29.45 82.84
C ASN A 8 13.24 30.77 82.08
N GLU A 9 13.24 31.88 82.83
CA GLU A 9 12.97 33.26 82.42
C GLU A 9 14.22 33.97 81.89
N GLU A 10 14.04 34.92 80.95
CA GLU A 10 14.68 36.25 81.01
C GLU A 10 13.98 37.24 80.05
N GLN A 11 13.69 38.44 80.57
CA GLN A 11 13.05 39.56 79.87
C GLN A 11 14.06 40.32 78.99
N HIS A 12 13.61 40.81 77.82
CA HIS A 12 14.15 42.03 77.22
C HIS A 12 13.04 42.84 76.54
N ASP A 13 12.84 44.06 77.05
CA ASP A 13 12.00 45.13 76.53
C ASP A 13 12.41 45.54 75.10
N ASN A 14 11.44 45.80 74.21
CA ASN A 14 11.71 46.48 72.93
C ASN A 14 10.56 47.44 72.58
N GLU A 15 10.80 48.74 72.85
CA GLU A 15 10.02 49.87 72.33
C GLU A 15 9.95 49.86 70.80
N VAL A 16 8.73 49.93 70.23
CA VAL A 16 8.54 50.24 68.80
C VAL A 16 8.41 51.76 68.62
N LYS A 17 9.40 52.37 67.98
CA LYS A 17 9.43 53.81 67.63
C LYS A 17 8.42 54.13 66.50
N PRO A 18 7.69 55.26 66.54
CA PRO A 18 6.82 55.66 65.43
C PRO A 18 7.62 56.17 64.21
N ALA A 19 7.14 55.86 63.00
CA ALA A 19 7.74 56.26 61.73
C ALA A 19 7.86 57.80 61.60
N LYS A 20 9.05 58.27 61.20
CA LYS A 20 9.50 59.66 61.35
C LYS A 20 9.06 60.67 60.28
N LYS A 21 8.29 60.33 59.23
CA LYS A 21 7.83 61.30 58.22
C LYS A 21 6.48 60.93 57.59
N TYR A 22 5.50 61.83 57.70
CA TYR A 22 4.27 61.81 56.90
C TYR A 22 4.31 62.95 55.89
N VAL A 23 4.05 62.67 54.62
CA VAL A 23 3.92 63.70 53.58
C VAL A 23 2.47 64.20 53.61
N ARG A 24 2.24 65.36 54.24
CA ARG A 24 0.94 66.05 54.18
C ARG A 24 0.86 66.84 52.87
N MET A 25 0.12 66.31 51.90
CA MET A 25 -0.24 67.02 50.68
C MET A 25 -1.70 67.45 50.73
N LYS A 26 -2.02 68.62 50.14
CA LYS A 26 -3.41 69.04 49.98
C LYS A 26 -4.12 68.09 49.00
N PRO A 27 -5.41 67.77 49.20
CA PRO A 27 -6.13 66.86 48.31
C PRO A 27 -6.05 67.29 46.83
N PHE A 28 -6.09 68.60 46.59
CA PHE A 28 -5.97 69.16 45.24
C PHE A 28 -4.60 68.93 44.59
N THR A 29 -3.50 69.04 45.34
CA THR A 29 -2.16 68.75 44.79
C THR A 29 -1.93 67.26 44.57
N LEU A 30 -2.56 66.39 45.37
CA LEU A 30 -2.56 64.95 45.12
C LEU A 30 -3.34 64.62 43.83
N ILE A 31 -4.53 65.19 43.66
CA ILE A 31 -5.36 64.99 42.47
C ILE A 31 -4.65 65.51 41.21
N MET A 32 -4.04 66.70 41.27
CA MET A 32 -3.25 67.23 40.15
C MET A 32 -2.04 66.35 39.81
N LEU A 33 -1.35 65.79 40.81
CA LEU A 33 -0.25 64.85 40.58
C LEU A 33 -0.75 63.55 39.93
N ILE A 34 -1.91 63.04 40.34
CA ILE A 34 -2.52 61.86 39.73
C ILE A 34 -2.94 62.16 38.28
N ILE A 35 -3.53 63.33 38.01
CA ILE A 35 -3.91 63.73 36.64
C ILE A 35 -2.66 63.88 35.75
N VAL A 36 -1.59 64.51 36.25
CA VAL A 36 -0.31 64.62 35.51
C VAL A 36 0.31 63.24 35.30
N LEU A 37 0.19 62.31 36.25
CA LEU A 37 0.64 60.93 36.11
C LEU A 37 -0.17 60.19 35.03
N ILE A 38 -1.49 60.38 34.99
CA ILE A 38 -2.37 59.75 34.00
C ILE A 38 -2.11 60.33 32.60
N ILE A 39 -1.94 61.64 32.47
CA ILE A 39 -1.64 62.28 31.18
C ILE A 39 -0.24 61.91 30.70
N SER A 40 0.74 61.84 31.60
CA SER A 40 2.10 61.43 31.22
C SER A 40 2.17 59.95 30.85
N THR A 41 1.50 59.06 31.57
CA THR A 41 1.40 57.64 31.19
C THR A 41 0.64 57.44 29.87
N SER A 42 -0.45 58.17 29.65
CA SER A 42 -1.20 58.13 28.39
C SER A 42 -0.38 58.67 27.22
N GLY A 43 0.35 59.77 27.42
CA GLY A 43 1.27 60.34 26.44
C GLY A 43 2.43 59.39 26.10
N ILE A 44 3.03 58.74 27.09
CA ILE A 44 4.07 57.71 26.91
C ILE A 44 3.52 56.50 26.15
N THR A 45 2.27 56.08 26.43
CA THR A 45 1.64 54.93 25.76
C THR A 45 1.33 55.23 24.30
N ILE A 46 0.80 56.43 24.00
CA ILE A 46 0.55 56.88 22.63
C ILE A 46 1.86 57.05 21.86
N LEU A 47 2.89 57.64 22.47
CA LEU A 47 4.22 57.78 21.86
C LEU A 47 4.89 56.41 21.60
N ALA A 48 4.73 55.44 22.50
CA ALA A 48 5.22 54.07 22.33
C ALA A 48 4.49 53.31 21.21
N LEU A 49 3.20 53.55 21.00
CA LEU A 49 2.40 52.93 19.94
C LEU A 49 2.58 53.62 18.57
N THR A 50 2.93 54.90 18.54
CA THR A 50 3.05 55.70 17.30
C THR A 50 4.49 55.85 16.79
N PHE A 51 5.48 55.85 17.69
CA PHE A 51 6.90 56.05 17.36
C PHE A 51 7.81 54.94 17.90
N GLY A 52 7.26 53.94 18.60
CA GLY A 52 7.99 52.71 18.88
C GLY A 52 8.16 51.94 17.59
N GLU A 53 9.35 52.01 17.00
CA GLU A 53 9.77 51.15 15.89
C GLU A 53 9.28 49.72 16.16
N GLY A 54 8.59 49.16 15.16
CA GLY A 54 8.02 47.82 15.21
C GLY A 54 9.08 46.77 15.54
N LYS A 55 9.32 46.55 16.82
CA LYS A 55 9.74 45.25 17.31
C LYS A 55 8.52 44.37 17.17
N MET A 56 8.40 43.78 15.99
CA MET A 56 7.85 42.44 15.86
C MET A 56 8.35 41.66 17.08
N VAL A 57 7.42 41.20 17.91
CA VAL A 57 7.74 40.18 18.89
C VAL A 57 8.13 38.97 18.04
N GLU A 58 9.41 38.87 17.72
CA GLU A 58 10.02 37.58 17.44
C GLU A 58 9.68 36.75 18.67
N VAL A 59 8.72 35.85 18.51
CA VAL A 59 8.67 34.65 19.30
C VAL A 59 10.01 33.99 19.02
N ARG A 60 10.99 34.24 19.89
CA ARG A 60 12.19 33.41 20.00
C ARG A 60 11.70 32.04 20.47
N THR A 61 11.13 31.27 19.56
CA THR A 61 11.21 29.83 19.64
C THR A 61 12.71 29.51 19.75
N ASN A 62 13.06 28.57 20.61
CA ASN A 62 14.42 28.01 20.65
C ASN A 62 14.70 27.22 19.36
N SER A 63 14.65 27.89 18.20
CA SER A 63 14.92 27.33 16.88
C SER A 63 16.36 27.64 16.53
N SER A 64 17.28 26.73 16.82
CA SER A 64 18.49 26.52 15.99
C SER A 64 19.35 25.37 16.51
N THR A 65 18.76 24.19 16.70
CA THR A 65 19.54 22.93 16.68
C THR A 65 20.01 22.57 15.26
N HIS A 66 19.46 23.20 14.21
CA HIS A 66 19.79 22.93 12.81
C HIS A 66 19.82 24.21 11.94
N PRO A 67 20.98 24.90 11.81
CA PRO A 67 21.12 26.11 10.98
C PRO A 67 20.73 25.92 9.50
N GLN A 68 20.82 24.69 9.00
CA GLN A 68 20.40 24.33 7.64
C GLN A 68 18.88 24.41 7.48
N PHE A 69 18.10 24.12 8.52
CA PHE A 69 16.65 24.18 8.49
C PHE A 69 16.15 25.63 8.51
N GLN A 70 16.90 26.55 9.13
CA GLN A 70 16.58 27.98 9.05
C GLN A 70 16.57 28.47 7.61
N LYS A 71 17.51 28.01 6.77
CA LYS A 71 17.52 28.36 5.34
C LYS A 71 16.28 27.87 4.59
N VAL A 72 15.69 26.75 5.00
CA VAL A 72 14.44 26.24 4.40
C VAL A 72 13.30 27.21 4.71
N LEU A 73 13.21 27.67 5.97
CA LEU A 73 12.23 28.68 6.39
C LEU A 73 12.44 30.01 5.67
N ASP A 74 13.69 30.47 5.55
CA ASP A 74 14.00 31.73 4.85
C ASP A 74 13.57 31.69 3.37
N VAL A 75 13.74 30.53 2.70
CA VAL A 75 13.29 30.34 1.32
C VAL A 75 11.77 30.30 1.22
N TYR A 76 11.09 29.60 2.15
CA TYR A 76 9.64 29.59 2.23
C TYR A 76 9.07 31.02 2.37
N ASP A 77 9.60 31.78 3.32
CA ASP A 77 9.21 33.16 3.61
C ASP A 77 9.38 34.10 2.40
N GLU A 78 10.47 33.92 1.64
CA GLU A 78 10.74 34.71 0.43
C GLU A 78 9.74 34.36 -0.69
N LEU A 79 9.39 33.07 -0.84
CA LEU A 79 8.40 32.63 -1.82
C LEU A 79 7.00 33.12 -1.47
N ASP A 80 6.56 32.96 -0.22
CA ASP A 80 5.26 33.43 0.24
C ASP A 80 5.08 34.95 0.03
N LYS A 81 6.12 35.74 0.33
CA LYS A 81 6.06 37.21 0.21
C LYS A 81 6.20 37.74 -1.22
N LYS A 82 6.96 37.05 -2.09
CA LYS A 82 7.40 37.62 -3.39
C LYS A 82 7.09 36.78 -4.61
N TYR A 83 6.61 35.55 -4.46
CA TYR A 83 6.19 34.78 -5.62
C TYR A 83 5.04 35.50 -6.33
N PHE A 84 5.06 35.48 -7.67
CA PHE A 84 4.14 36.29 -8.47
C PHE A 84 2.67 35.85 -8.40
N LYS A 85 2.40 34.72 -7.73
CA LYS A 85 1.08 34.17 -7.42
C LYS A 85 1.02 33.83 -5.94
N GLU A 86 -0.19 33.71 -5.41
CA GLU A 86 -0.43 33.12 -4.10
C GLU A 86 0.11 31.69 -4.06
N VAL A 87 0.84 31.36 -2.99
CA VAL A 87 1.41 30.04 -2.78
C VAL A 87 0.44 29.17 -2.00
N ASP A 88 0.53 27.86 -2.20
CA ASP A 88 -0.22 26.86 -1.43
C ASP A 88 0.72 26.33 -0.34
N GLU A 89 0.50 26.78 0.90
CA GLU A 89 1.39 26.48 2.03
C GLU A 89 1.53 24.98 2.29
N GLU A 90 0.41 24.24 2.18
CA GLU A 90 0.36 22.79 2.39
C GLU A 90 1.24 22.08 1.34
N LYS A 91 1.10 22.46 0.06
CA LYS A 91 1.94 21.89 -1.00
C LYS A 91 3.43 22.23 -0.86
N LEU A 92 3.77 23.43 -0.38
CA LEU A 92 5.16 23.79 -0.14
C LEU A 92 5.77 22.97 1.00
N ALA A 93 5.02 22.77 2.08
CA ALA A 93 5.43 21.94 3.21
C ALA A 93 5.61 20.47 2.79
N GLU A 94 4.63 19.91 2.06
CA GLU A 94 4.71 18.55 1.48
C GLU A 94 5.94 18.39 0.58
N GLY A 95 6.16 19.32 -0.36
CA GLY A 95 7.32 19.29 -1.25
C GLY A 95 8.66 19.38 -0.50
N ALA A 96 8.73 20.12 0.61
CA ALA A 96 9.92 20.15 1.46
C ALA A 96 10.16 18.81 2.16
N MET A 97 9.12 18.17 2.68
CA MET A 97 9.20 16.85 3.32
C MET A 97 9.59 15.76 2.32
N GLU A 98 8.95 15.72 1.15
CA GLU A 98 9.32 14.82 0.05
C GLU A 98 10.77 15.03 -0.37
N GLY A 99 11.22 16.29 -0.49
CA GLY A 99 12.61 16.62 -0.81
C GLY A 99 13.62 16.06 0.20
N MET A 100 13.31 16.14 1.50
CA MET A 100 14.16 15.56 2.56
C MET A 100 14.25 14.04 2.44
N ILE A 101 13.14 13.37 2.13
CA ILE A 101 13.11 11.91 1.98
C ILE A 101 13.85 11.47 0.72
N ASN A 102 13.64 12.16 -0.41
CA ASN A 102 14.35 11.89 -1.66
C ASN A 102 15.87 12.06 -1.51
N ALA A 103 16.32 12.98 -0.65
CA ALA A 103 17.75 13.18 -0.36
C ALA A 103 18.42 11.96 0.31
N LEU A 104 17.66 11.01 0.86
CA LEU A 104 18.20 9.76 1.39
C LEU A 104 18.72 8.81 0.29
N GLY A 105 18.27 9.01 -0.97
CA GLY A 105 18.57 8.09 -2.06
C GLY A 105 17.99 6.68 -1.87
N ASP A 106 17.08 6.51 -0.91
CA ASP A 106 16.43 5.25 -0.60
C ASP A 106 15.05 5.19 -1.27
N PRO A 107 14.85 4.32 -2.29
CA PRO A 107 13.58 4.23 -3.00
C PRO A 107 12.44 3.62 -2.15
N TYR A 108 12.71 3.16 -0.93
CA TYR A 108 11.70 2.59 -0.03
C TYR A 108 11.23 3.58 1.05
N SER A 109 11.93 4.69 1.23
CA SER A 109 11.54 5.76 2.14
C SER A 109 10.60 6.74 1.43
N THR A 110 9.48 7.10 2.06
CA THR A 110 8.47 8.00 1.50
C THR A 110 7.69 8.69 2.61
N TYR A 111 7.33 9.95 2.36
CA TYR A 111 6.30 10.66 3.09
C TYR A 111 4.98 10.48 2.34
N MET A 112 3.95 10.00 3.03
CA MET A 112 2.63 9.75 2.45
C MET A 112 1.64 10.73 3.08
N PRO A 113 1.13 11.72 2.32
CA PRO A 113 0.04 12.58 2.78
C PRO A 113 -1.19 11.76 3.18
N LYS A 114 -2.11 12.36 3.93
CA LYS A 114 -3.27 11.69 4.54
C LYS A 114 -4.05 10.75 3.59
N GLU A 115 -4.31 11.18 2.36
CA GLU A 115 -5.05 10.36 1.39
C GLU A 115 -4.24 9.16 0.89
N GLU A 116 -2.92 9.30 0.75
CA GLU A 116 -2.01 8.19 0.40
C GLU A 116 -1.79 7.25 1.58
N ALA A 117 -1.65 7.80 2.79
CA ALA A 117 -1.59 7.04 4.04
C ALA A 117 -2.85 6.16 4.22
N LYS A 118 -4.04 6.70 3.93
CA LYS A 118 -5.29 5.93 3.94
C LYS A 118 -5.24 4.74 2.97
N GLN A 119 -4.82 4.97 1.72
CA GLN A 119 -4.71 3.90 0.72
C GLN A 119 -3.66 2.84 1.12
N PHE A 120 -2.54 3.28 1.71
CA PHE A 120 -1.51 2.39 2.22
C PHE A 120 -2.03 1.50 3.35
N ASN A 121 -2.84 2.04 4.27
CA ASN A 121 -3.44 1.29 5.36
C ASN A 121 -4.53 0.31 4.90
N GLU A 122 -5.35 0.69 3.91
CA GLU A 122 -6.28 -0.23 3.21
C GLU A 122 -5.50 -1.43 2.61
N GLN A 123 -4.35 -1.17 1.99
CA GLN A 123 -3.50 -2.23 1.45
C GLN A 123 -2.93 -3.16 2.53
N ILE A 124 -2.44 -2.62 3.66
CA ILE A 124 -1.87 -3.43 4.76
C ILE A 124 -2.92 -4.32 5.42
N SER A 125 -4.12 -3.79 5.64
CA SER A 125 -5.24 -4.55 6.21
C SER A 125 -5.80 -5.59 5.23
N SER A 126 -5.44 -5.52 3.94
CA SER A 126 -6.13 -6.27 2.88
C SER A 126 -7.64 -6.04 2.91
N SER A 127 -8.05 -4.80 3.21
CA SER A 127 -9.45 -4.44 3.26
C SER A 127 -9.64 -3.08 2.63
N PHE A 128 -10.84 -2.82 2.10
CA PHE A 128 -11.19 -1.48 1.66
C PHE A 128 -12.63 -1.15 2.06
N GLU A 129 -12.93 0.13 2.20
CA GLU A 129 -14.28 0.58 2.52
C GLU A 129 -15.10 0.84 1.26
N GLY A 130 -16.26 0.20 1.17
CA GLY A 130 -17.13 0.36 0.02
C GLY A 130 -18.33 -0.59 0.05
N ILE A 131 -18.84 -0.92 -1.13
CA ILE A 131 -20.01 -1.81 -1.25
C ILE A 131 -19.63 -3.26 -1.58
N GLY A 132 -18.37 -3.52 -1.94
CA GLY A 132 -17.86 -4.83 -2.34
C GLY A 132 -18.44 -5.34 -3.66
N ALA A 133 -18.21 -4.60 -4.75
CA ALA A 133 -18.53 -5.03 -6.10
C ALA A 133 -17.35 -4.79 -7.04
N GLU A 134 -16.99 -5.80 -7.82
CA GLU A 134 -16.06 -5.68 -8.94
C GLU A 134 -16.79 -5.03 -10.11
N ILE A 135 -16.21 -3.98 -10.66
CA ILE A 135 -16.78 -3.22 -11.78
C ILE A 135 -15.75 -3.10 -12.90
N GLN A 136 -16.25 -3.04 -14.13
CA GLN A 136 -15.45 -2.75 -15.31
C GLN A 136 -16.15 -1.67 -16.15
N GLU A 137 -15.37 -0.92 -16.90
CA GLU A 137 -15.91 -0.06 -17.95
C GLU A 137 -16.06 -0.89 -19.23
N LYS A 138 -17.24 -0.84 -19.84
CA LYS A 138 -17.55 -1.47 -21.12
C LYS A 138 -18.46 -0.55 -21.92
N ASP A 139 -17.99 -0.14 -23.10
CA ASP A 139 -18.74 0.69 -24.06
C ASP A 139 -19.27 2.00 -23.46
N GLY A 140 -18.45 2.66 -22.64
CA GLY A 140 -18.78 3.90 -21.93
C GLY A 140 -19.69 3.70 -20.71
N GLN A 141 -19.91 2.45 -20.28
CA GLN A 141 -20.81 2.10 -19.20
C GLN A 141 -20.08 1.33 -18.10
N ILE A 142 -20.45 1.59 -16.85
CA ILE A 142 -19.90 0.85 -15.70
C ILE A 142 -20.76 -0.38 -15.45
N VAL A 143 -20.15 -1.55 -15.65
CA VAL A 143 -20.81 -2.85 -15.55
C VAL A 143 -20.24 -3.59 -14.34
N VAL A 144 -21.12 -4.17 -13.53
CA VAL A 144 -20.74 -5.07 -12.45
C VAL A 144 -20.24 -6.38 -13.04
N VAL A 145 -18.99 -6.73 -12.75
CA VAL A 145 -18.42 -8.04 -13.09
C VAL A 145 -18.97 -9.08 -12.12
N SER A 146 -18.78 -8.86 -10.81
CA SER A 146 -19.34 -9.70 -9.76
C SER A 146 -19.45 -8.92 -8.44
N PRO A 147 -20.52 -9.12 -7.66
CA PRO A 147 -20.47 -8.76 -6.25
C PRO A 147 -19.46 -9.65 -5.51
N ILE A 148 -18.82 -9.11 -4.48
CA ILE A 148 -17.97 -9.88 -3.57
C ILE A 148 -18.86 -10.62 -2.58
N LYS A 149 -18.52 -11.86 -2.25
CA LYS A 149 -19.32 -12.70 -1.34
C LYS A 149 -19.45 -12.05 0.04
N ASN A 150 -20.63 -12.14 0.64
CA ASN A 150 -21.02 -11.54 1.92
C ASN A 150 -20.97 -9.99 1.99
N SER A 151 -20.68 -9.31 0.86
CA SER A 151 -20.60 -7.85 0.79
C SER A 151 -21.98 -7.17 0.89
N PRO A 152 -22.02 -5.84 1.16
CA PRO A 152 -23.23 -5.04 1.01
C PRO A 152 -23.88 -5.20 -0.37
N ALA A 153 -23.10 -5.21 -1.45
CA ALA A 153 -23.61 -5.35 -2.82
C ALA A 153 -24.30 -6.70 -3.05
N GLU A 154 -23.70 -7.80 -2.59
CA GLU A 154 -24.32 -9.14 -2.71
C GLU A 154 -25.62 -9.21 -1.89
N LYS A 155 -25.58 -8.77 -0.62
CA LYS A 155 -26.76 -8.76 0.27
C LYS A 155 -27.90 -7.89 -0.27
N ALA A 156 -27.55 -6.82 -0.98
CA ALA A 156 -28.47 -5.91 -1.64
C ALA A 156 -29.01 -6.46 -2.98
N GLY A 157 -28.51 -7.62 -3.44
CA GLY A 157 -28.99 -8.29 -4.64
C GLY A 157 -28.46 -7.70 -5.95
N ILE A 158 -27.32 -7.00 -5.92
CA ILE A 158 -26.56 -6.65 -7.12
C ILE A 158 -26.07 -7.94 -7.78
N LYS A 159 -26.08 -7.99 -9.11
CA LYS A 159 -25.75 -9.19 -9.90
C LYS A 159 -24.70 -8.88 -10.97
N PRO A 160 -23.97 -9.90 -11.44
CA PRO A 160 -23.17 -9.78 -12.66
C PRO A 160 -23.99 -9.20 -13.81
N ASN A 161 -23.34 -8.33 -14.60
CA ASN A 161 -23.91 -7.58 -15.73
C ASN A 161 -24.93 -6.48 -15.38
N ASP A 162 -25.12 -6.13 -14.10
CA ASP A 162 -25.84 -4.90 -13.76
C ASP A 162 -25.03 -3.69 -14.23
N ILE A 163 -25.71 -2.74 -14.89
CA ILE A 163 -25.08 -1.52 -15.41
C ILE A 163 -25.41 -0.36 -14.48
N ILE A 164 -24.39 0.17 -13.79
CA ILE A 164 -24.56 1.30 -12.88
C ILE A 164 -24.68 2.59 -13.69
N LYS A 165 -25.79 3.32 -13.50
CA LYS A 165 -26.09 4.57 -14.21
C LYS A 165 -25.79 5.79 -13.38
N THR A 166 -26.13 5.76 -12.09
CA THR A 166 -25.89 6.89 -11.17
C THR A 166 -25.42 6.46 -9.79
N VAL A 167 -24.61 7.30 -9.16
CA VAL A 167 -24.17 7.18 -7.77
C VAL A 167 -24.52 8.49 -7.06
N ASP A 168 -25.30 8.43 -5.99
CA ASP A 168 -25.84 9.57 -5.25
C ASP A 168 -26.47 10.65 -6.17
N GLY A 169 -27.21 10.18 -7.19
CA GLY A 169 -27.88 11.03 -8.17
C GLY A 169 -26.96 11.62 -9.24
N LYS A 170 -25.64 11.40 -9.17
CA LYS A 170 -24.69 11.81 -10.20
C LYS A 170 -24.56 10.72 -11.26
N SER A 171 -24.76 11.09 -12.54
CA SER A 171 -24.51 10.17 -13.65
C SER A 171 -23.05 9.75 -13.69
N ILE A 172 -22.81 8.46 -13.89
CA ILE A 172 -21.48 7.89 -14.09
C ILE A 172 -21.28 7.32 -15.50
N VAL A 173 -22.23 7.55 -16.41
CA VAL A 173 -22.09 7.19 -17.83
C VAL A 173 -20.95 7.99 -18.45
N GLY A 174 -20.07 7.33 -19.21
CA GLY A 174 -18.88 7.91 -19.82
C GLY A 174 -17.72 8.14 -18.85
N LYS A 175 -17.85 7.77 -17.57
CA LYS A 175 -16.73 7.77 -16.62
C LYS A 175 -15.91 6.49 -16.76
N THR A 176 -14.64 6.57 -16.41
CA THR A 176 -13.79 5.38 -16.25
C THR A 176 -14.17 4.61 -14.98
N ALA A 177 -13.74 3.35 -14.89
CA ALA A 177 -13.93 2.54 -13.68
C ALA A 177 -13.36 3.24 -12.43
N ASP A 178 -12.14 3.81 -12.51
CA ASP A 178 -11.51 4.51 -11.39
C ASP A 178 -12.32 5.71 -10.89
N GLN A 179 -12.87 6.49 -11.82
CA GLN A 179 -13.73 7.62 -11.48
C GLN A 179 -15.03 7.16 -10.80
N ALA A 180 -15.59 6.03 -11.22
CA ALA A 180 -16.75 5.42 -10.57
C ALA A 180 -16.40 4.89 -9.17
N VAL A 181 -15.26 4.22 -9.01
CA VAL A 181 -14.76 3.73 -7.71
C VAL A 181 -14.67 4.87 -6.70
N LYS A 182 -14.10 6.03 -7.07
CA LYS A 182 -14.00 7.21 -6.19
C LYS A 182 -15.35 7.73 -5.68
N LEU A 183 -16.44 7.52 -6.43
CA LEU A 183 -17.79 7.91 -6.03
C LEU A 183 -18.47 6.82 -5.19
N ILE A 184 -18.19 5.56 -5.49
CA ILE A 184 -18.83 4.40 -4.82
C ILE A 184 -18.18 4.13 -3.46
N ARG A 185 -16.86 4.28 -3.34
CA ARG A 185 -16.13 4.17 -2.07
C ARG A 185 -16.45 5.33 -1.14
N GLY A 186 -16.13 5.16 0.13
CA GLY A 186 -16.41 6.11 1.20
C GLY A 186 -16.38 5.42 2.55
N GLU A 187 -16.43 6.22 3.61
CA GLU A 187 -16.26 5.73 4.98
C GLU A 187 -17.26 4.65 5.37
N LYS A 188 -16.80 3.65 6.13
CA LYS A 188 -17.65 2.59 6.70
C LYS A 188 -18.84 3.18 7.46
N GLY A 189 -20.01 2.58 7.27
CA GLY A 189 -21.27 3.03 7.87
C GLY A 189 -21.97 4.17 7.13
N THR A 190 -21.31 4.85 6.19
CA THR A 190 -21.97 5.85 5.33
C THR A 190 -22.88 5.18 4.29
N LYS A 191 -23.88 5.92 3.80
CA LYS A 191 -24.81 5.41 2.77
C LYS A 191 -24.40 5.87 1.39
N VAL A 192 -24.68 5.03 0.40
CA VAL A 192 -24.56 5.35 -1.03
C VAL A 192 -25.81 4.90 -1.77
N LYS A 193 -26.35 5.76 -2.62
CA LYS A 193 -27.49 5.45 -3.48
C LYS A 193 -26.99 5.06 -4.87
N ILE A 194 -27.36 3.87 -5.33
CA ILE A 194 -27.02 3.37 -6.65
C ILE A 194 -28.30 3.20 -7.46
N GLU A 195 -28.27 3.70 -8.69
CA GLU A 195 -29.28 3.36 -9.70
C GLU A 195 -28.62 2.54 -10.80
N PHE A 196 -29.19 1.37 -11.09
CA PHE A 196 -28.64 0.42 -12.04
C PHE A 196 -29.71 -0.15 -12.97
N GLN A 197 -29.27 -0.53 -14.16
CA GLN A 197 -30.08 -1.22 -15.16
C GLN A 197 -29.71 -2.71 -15.14
N ARG A 198 -30.71 -3.59 -15.20
CA ARG A 198 -30.51 -5.04 -15.25
C ARG A 198 -30.97 -5.60 -16.59
N GLY A 199 -30.04 -6.21 -17.32
CA GLY A 199 -30.28 -6.70 -18.68
C GLY A 199 -30.80 -5.59 -19.60
N ASP A 200 -31.65 -5.97 -20.55
CA ASP A 200 -32.21 -5.04 -21.55
C ASP A 200 -33.44 -4.25 -21.04
N SER A 201 -33.77 -4.37 -19.75
CA SER A 201 -34.89 -3.65 -19.16
C SER A 201 -34.66 -2.15 -19.20
N LYS A 202 -35.66 -1.38 -19.63
CA LYS A 202 -35.63 0.10 -19.54
C LYS A 202 -35.83 0.62 -18.11
N ASN A 203 -36.19 -0.23 -17.17
CA ASN A 203 -36.43 0.17 -15.79
C ASN A 203 -35.11 0.25 -15.00
N LEU A 204 -34.91 1.39 -14.33
CA LEU A 204 -33.81 1.55 -13.38
C LEU A 204 -34.23 1.05 -12.00
N HIS A 205 -33.40 0.18 -11.43
CA HIS A 205 -33.49 -0.25 -10.05
C HIS A 205 -32.73 0.75 -9.18
N LYS A 206 -33.34 1.17 -8.06
CA LYS A 206 -32.69 2.04 -7.09
C LYS A 206 -32.43 1.27 -5.81
N ILE A 207 -31.24 1.42 -5.26
CA ILE A 207 -30.88 0.79 -4.00
C ILE A 207 -30.01 1.73 -3.17
N THR A 208 -30.20 1.69 -1.85
CA THR A 208 -29.31 2.37 -0.90
C THR A 208 -28.51 1.30 -0.18
N LEU A 209 -27.19 1.37 -0.32
CA LEU A 209 -26.26 0.48 0.36
C LEU A 209 -25.63 1.24 1.53
N VAL A 210 -25.31 0.51 2.60
CA VAL A 210 -24.42 0.99 3.66
C VAL A 210 -23.04 0.48 3.31
N ARG A 211 -22.05 1.38 3.23
CA ARG A 211 -20.66 1.01 2.99
C ARG A 211 -20.15 0.23 4.19
N ASP A 212 -19.38 -0.80 3.90
CA ASP A 212 -18.77 -1.66 4.91
C ASP A 212 -17.30 -1.91 4.52
N GLU A 213 -16.58 -2.50 5.44
CA GLU A 213 -15.24 -3.01 5.21
C GLU A 213 -15.32 -4.30 4.40
N ILE A 214 -14.60 -4.33 3.28
CA ILE A 214 -14.61 -5.43 2.31
C ILE A 214 -13.25 -6.12 2.37
N PRO A 215 -13.18 -7.38 2.86
CA PRO A 215 -11.93 -8.12 2.89
C PRO A 215 -11.51 -8.50 1.46
N VAL A 216 -10.21 -8.45 1.21
CA VAL A 216 -9.55 -8.91 -0.01
C VAL A 216 -8.83 -10.21 0.32
N GLU A 217 -9.35 -11.34 -0.19
CA GLU A 217 -8.71 -12.64 0.01
C GLU A 217 -7.27 -12.62 -0.50
N THR A 218 -6.34 -13.05 0.36
CA THR A 218 -4.91 -13.13 0.07
C THR A 218 -4.42 -14.56 -0.18
N VAL A 219 -5.23 -15.56 0.20
CA VAL A 219 -4.87 -16.97 0.05
C VAL A 219 -5.86 -17.76 -0.81
N TYR A 220 -5.37 -18.30 -1.92
CA TYR A 220 -6.13 -19.11 -2.86
C TYR A 220 -5.61 -20.54 -2.86
N ALA A 221 -6.50 -21.53 -2.83
CA ALA A 221 -6.11 -22.94 -2.80
C ALA A 221 -6.83 -23.77 -3.85
N SER A 222 -6.10 -24.72 -4.43
CA SER A 222 -6.66 -25.73 -5.34
C SER A 222 -5.97 -27.08 -5.17
N MET A 223 -6.71 -28.17 -5.37
CA MET A 223 -6.18 -29.52 -5.29
C MET A 223 -5.73 -29.98 -6.69
N MET A 224 -4.45 -30.29 -6.85
CA MET A 224 -3.87 -30.85 -8.08
C MET A 224 -3.92 -32.38 -8.09
N LYS A 225 -3.48 -32.98 -9.21
CA LYS A 225 -3.28 -34.44 -9.33
C LYS A 225 -2.40 -34.98 -8.21
N ASN A 226 -2.59 -36.25 -7.84
CA ASN A 226 -1.88 -36.94 -6.75
C ASN A 226 -2.07 -36.32 -5.36
N LYS A 227 -3.16 -35.57 -5.15
CA LYS A 227 -3.50 -34.93 -3.87
C LYS A 227 -2.44 -33.92 -3.40
N VAL A 228 -1.83 -33.20 -4.34
CA VAL A 228 -0.92 -32.09 -4.02
C VAL A 228 -1.73 -30.80 -4.01
N ALA A 229 -1.75 -30.10 -2.88
CA ALA A 229 -2.36 -28.77 -2.81
C ALA A 229 -1.44 -27.75 -3.48
N HIS A 230 -2.03 -26.85 -4.26
CA HIS A 230 -1.41 -25.59 -4.68
C HIS A 230 -2.08 -24.48 -3.90
N ILE A 231 -1.30 -23.80 -3.05
CA ILE A 231 -1.76 -22.66 -2.26
C ILE A 231 -0.96 -21.44 -2.66
N GLN A 232 -1.64 -20.43 -3.18
CA GLN A 232 -1.06 -19.15 -3.55
C GLN A 232 -1.32 -18.11 -2.48
N ILE A 233 -0.27 -17.39 -2.07
CA ILE A 233 -0.35 -16.23 -1.19
C ILE A 233 0.00 -15.00 -2.04
N THR A 234 -0.94 -14.05 -2.17
CA THR A 234 -0.77 -12.86 -3.02
C THR A 234 -0.22 -11.64 -2.26
N SER A 235 -0.39 -11.60 -0.94
CA SER A 235 0.13 -10.57 -0.03
C SER A 235 0.28 -11.14 1.38
N PHE A 236 1.11 -10.52 2.22
CA PHE A 236 1.22 -10.83 3.66
C PHE A 236 0.48 -9.76 4.46
N SER A 237 -0.83 -9.84 4.52
CA SER A 237 -1.71 -8.90 5.20
C SER A 237 -2.20 -9.47 6.54
N GLU A 238 -2.97 -8.69 7.31
CA GLU A 238 -3.39 -9.04 8.67
C GLU A 238 -4.05 -10.43 8.77
N ASP A 239 -5.00 -10.74 7.87
CA ASP A 239 -5.74 -11.99 7.88
C ASP A 239 -5.06 -13.15 7.13
N THR A 240 -3.95 -12.92 6.42
CA THR A 240 -3.34 -13.92 5.52
C THR A 240 -2.96 -15.21 6.24
N TYR A 241 -2.43 -15.12 7.46
CA TYR A 241 -2.07 -16.32 8.22
C TYR A 241 -3.30 -17.16 8.57
N LYS A 242 -4.41 -16.52 8.97
CA LYS A 242 -5.67 -17.19 9.27
C LYS A 242 -6.27 -17.83 8.01
N GLU A 243 -6.33 -17.09 6.90
CA GLU A 243 -6.78 -17.61 5.61
C GLU A 243 -5.96 -18.83 5.18
N LEU A 244 -4.64 -18.80 5.37
CA LEU A 244 -3.78 -19.95 5.08
C LEU A 244 -4.12 -21.17 5.91
N LEU A 245 -4.35 -21.02 7.22
CA LEU A 245 -4.75 -22.12 8.08
C LEU A 245 -6.08 -22.73 7.62
N GLU A 246 -7.07 -21.91 7.29
CA GLU A 246 -8.37 -22.37 6.77
C GLU A 246 -8.22 -23.15 5.45
N LYS A 247 -7.38 -22.66 4.53
CA LYS A 247 -7.11 -23.37 3.27
C LYS A 247 -6.32 -24.66 3.50
N LEU A 248 -5.39 -24.70 4.44
CA LEU A 248 -4.67 -25.92 4.81
C LEU A 248 -5.64 -26.98 5.35
N ASP A 249 -6.55 -26.60 6.26
CA ASP A 249 -7.59 -27.50 6.79
C ASP A 249 -8.51 -28.03 5.69
N GLU A 250 -8.93 -27.17 4.76
CA GLU A 250 -9.74 -27.56 3.61
C GLU A 250 -9.01 -28.58 2.71
N MET A 251 -7.73 -28.35 2.44
CA MET A 251 -6.93 -29.24 1.58
C MET A 251 -6.61 -30.57 2.28
N GLU A 252 -6.31 -30.55 3.58
CA GLU A 252 -6.10 -31.73 4.41
C GLU A 252 -7.35 -32.60 4.49
N ALA A 253 -8.53 -32.00 4.70
CA ALA A 253 -9.81 -32.70 4.67
C ALA A 253 -10.08 -33.35 3.30
N LYS A 254 -9.54 -32.79 2.21
CA LYS A 254 -9.60 -33.36 0.85
C LYS A 254 -8.51 -34.42 0.59
N GLY A 255 -7.69 -34.74 1.60
CA GLY A 255 -6.67 -35.78 1.59
C GLY A 255 -5.32 -35.33 1.02
N MET A 256 -4.91 -34.08 1.27
CA MET A 256 -3.61 -33.53 0.86
C MET A 256 -2.44 -34.44 1.27
N LYS A 257 -1.53 -34.69 0.33
CA LYS A 257 -0.30 -35.49 0.48
C LYS A 257 0.97 -34.73 0.16
N GLY A 258 0.86 -33.49 -0.28
CA GLY A 258 1.97 -32.62 -0.66
C GLY A 258 1.49 -31.20 -0.88
N LEU A 259 2.41 -30.24 -0.83
CA LEU A 259 2.09 -28.81 -0.95
C LEU A 259 3.04 -28.11 -1.92
N VAL A 260 2.48 -27.32 -2.82
CA VAL A 260 3.18 -26.26 -3.54
C VAL A 260 2.70 -24.93 -2.99
N LEU A 261 3.57 -24.25 -2.26
CA LEU A 261 3.31 -22.89 -1.76
C LEU A 261 3.78 -21.88 -2.79
N ASP A 262 2.93 -20.95 -3.20
CA ASP A 262 3.20 -20.06 -4.33
C ASP A 262 3.17 -18.60 -3.89
N VAL A 263 4.32 -17.93 -3.95
CA VAL A 263 4.49 -16.51 -3.63
C VAL A 263 5.00 -15.71 -4.84
N ARG A 264 4.79 -16.24 -6.04
CA ARG A 264 5.06 -15.51 -7.29
C ARG A 264 4.20 -14.27 -7.38
N GLN A 265 4.79 -13.18 -7.88
CA GLN A 265 4.16 -11.87 -7.98
C GLN A 265 3.65 -11.29 -6.63
N ASN A 266 4.13 -11.81 -5.50
CA ASN A 266 3.77 -11.32 -4.17
C ASN A 266 4.85 -10.33 -3.66
N PRO A 267 4.56 -9.02 -3.57
CA PRO A 267 5.52 -7.99 -3.19
C PRO A 267 5.89 -8.00 -1.69
N GLY A 268 5.29 -8.90 -0.90
CA GLY A 268 5.53 -9.05 0.52
C GLY A 268 4.36 -8.53 1.36
N GLY A 269 4.67 -7.83 2.44
CA GLY A 269 3.71 -7.35 3.43
C GLY A 269 4.30 -7.40 4.83
N ARG A 270 3.46 -7.68 5.84
CA ARG A 270 3.83 -7.62 7.25
C ARG A 270 4.82 -8.73 7.63
N LEU A 271 5.86 -8.33 8.38
CA LEU A 271 6.95 -9.21 8.81
C LEU A 271 6.48 -10.31 9.78
N ASP A 272 5.63 -9.97 10.73
CA ASP A 272 5.07 -10.91 11.71
C ASP A 272 4.25 -12.01 11.03
N VAL A 273 3.46 -11.66 10.01
CA VAL A 273 2.71 -12.62 9.19
C VAL A 273 3.66 -13.58 8.46
N ALA A 274 4.75 -13.06 7.90
CA ALA A 274 5.78 -13.90 7.26
C ALA A 274 6.43 -14.87 8.25
N ILE A 275 6.72 -14.41 9.48
CA ILE A 275 7.28 -15.23 10.55
C ILE A 275 6.30 -16.33 10.98
N ASN A 276 5.02 -16.00 11.14
CA ASN A 276 3.97 -16.95 11.51
C ASN A 276 3.80 -18.03 10.43
N ILE A 277 3.78 -17.64 9.15
CA ILE A 277 3.69 -18.58 8.03
C ILE A 277 4.96 -19.45 7.94
N ALA A 278 6.14 -18.87 8.07
CA ALA A 278 7.40 -19.63 8.08
C ALA A 278 7.45 -20.64 9.23
N SER A 279 6.87 -20.29 10.38
CA SER A 279 6.78 -21.16 11.56
C SER A 279 5.97 -22.43 11.30
N LEU A 280 5.12 -22.48 10.27
CA LEU A 280 4.43 -23.72 9.86
C LEU A 280 5.41 -24.77 9.31
N PHE A 281 6.56 -24.35 8.79
CA PHE A 281 7.54 -25.24 8.12
C PHE A 281 8.82 -25.39 8.94
N VAL A 282 9.25 -24.33 9.61
CA VAL A 282 10.50 -24.29 10.37
C VAL A 282 10.30 -24.88 11.76
N ALA A 283 11.25 -25.71 12.19
CA ALA A 283 11.22 -26.31 13.53
C ALA A 283 11.27 -25.23 14.62
N THR A 284 10.46 -25.38 15.66
CA THR A 284 10.32 -24.42 16.77
C THR A 284 11.69 -24.02 17.34
N GLY A 285 11.91 -22.73 17.53
CA GLY A 285 13.16 -22.16 18.04
C GLY A 285 14.27 -21.93 17.01
N LYS A 286 14.19 -22.51 15.80
CA LYS A 286 15.16 -22.21 14.73
C LYS A 286 14.95 -20.80 14.15
N PRO A 287 16.03 -20.15 13.67
CA PRO A 287 15.94 -18.81 13.08
C PRO A 287 15.04 -18.78 11.85
N VAL A 288 14.23 -17.72 11.73
CA VAL A 288 13.43 -17.40 10.54
C VAL A 288 14.04 -16.21 9.80
N VAL A 289 14.42 -15.17 10.54
CA VAL A 289 14.99 -13.94 9.99
C VAL A 289 15.83 -13.25 11.07
N GLN A 290 16.86 -12.52 10.65
CA GLN A 290 17.62 -11.64 11.55
C GLN A 290 17.44 -10.19 11.10
N VAL A 291 17.25 -9.26 12.03
CA VAL A 291 17.16 -7.83 11.76
C VAL A 291 18.38 -7.14 12.36
N GLU A 292 19.18 -6.48 11.51
CA GLU A 292 20.38 -5.75 11.92
C GLU A 292 20.10 -4.24 11.80
N ASN A 293 20.12 -3.54 12.94
CA ASN A 293 19.88 -2.09 13.01
C ASN A 293 21.15 -1.29 12.62
N ARG A 294 21.03 0.03 12.65
CA ARG A 294 22.14 0.96 12.31
C ARG A 294 23.39 0.77 13.18
N ASP A 295 23.21 0.37 14.44
CA ASP A 295 24.29 0.18 15.40
C ASP A 295 24.97 -1.21 15.26
N GLY A 296 24.48 -2.03 14.32
CA GLY A 296 24.99 -3.38 14.06
C GLY A 296 24.42 -4.44 14.99
N GLU A 297 23.47 -4.09 15.85
CA GLU A 297 22.81 -5.04 16.75
C GLU A 297 21.87 -5.93 15.95
N LYS A 298 21.95 -7.24 16.19
CA LYS A 298 21.16 -8.27 15.50
C LYS A 298 20.11 -8.86 16.42
N ASN A 299 18.85 -8.70 16.01
CA ASN A 299 17.72 -9.38 16.63
C ASN A 299 17.30 -10.56 15.77
N VAL A 300 17.34 -11.77 16.33
CA VAL A 300 16.93 -13.00 15.63
C VAL A 300 15.49 -13.30 15.98
N ALA A 301 14.61 -13.33 14.98
CA ALA A 301 13.26 -13.86 15.12
C ALA A 301 13.28 -15.36 14.79
N SER A 302 12.80 -16.18 15.73
CA SER A 302 12.76 -17.63 15.60
C SER A 302 11.35 -18.14 15.32
N ALA A 303 11.27 -19.34 14.75
CA ALA A 303 10.02 -20.03 14.47
C ALA A 303 9.26 -20.32 15.77
N GLN A 304 7.99 -19.97 15.76
CA GLN A 304 7.06 -20.17 16.87
C GLN A 304 6.61 -21.63 16.96
N ASP A 305 6.11 -22.00 18.13
CA ASP A 305 5.48 -23.30 18.35
C ASP A 305 4.06 -23.34 17.77
N GLY A 306 3.51 -24.54 17.57
CA GLY A 306 2.14 -24.73 17.07
C GLY A 306 2.05 -25.66 15.86
N ARG A 307 1.07 -25.39 14.97
CA ARG A 307 0.81 -26.21 13.78
C ARG A 307 2.08 -26.34 12.92
N LYS A 308 2.35 -27.54 12.42
CA LYS A 308 3.40 -27.80 11.41
C LYS A 308 2.81 -28.46 10.17
N VAL A 309 3.31 -28.08 9.01
CA VAL A 309 3.05 -28.77 7.74
C VAL A 309 4.00 -29.95 7.65
N THR A 310 3.46 -31.16 7.61
CA THR A 310 4.24 -32.41 7.64
C THR A 310 4.34 -33.12 6.29
N VAL A 311 3.68 -32.59 5.26
CA VAL A 311 3.73 -33.13 3.90
C VAL A 311 4.92 -32.55 3.11
N PRO A 312 5.46 -33.29 2.12
CA PRO A 312 6.48 -32.75 1.23
C PRO A 312 6.05 -31.43 0.59
N THR A 313 6.93 -30.44 0.65
CA THR A 313 6.61 -29.06 0.27
C THR A 313 7.68 -28.48 -0.65
N THR A 314 7.23 -27.72 -1.65
CA THR A 314 8.08 -26.81 -2.43
C THR A 314 7.51 -25.40 -2.38
N ILE A 315 8.36 -24.38 -2.56
CA ILE A 315 7.94 -22.98 -2.70
C ILE A 315 8.23 -22.46 -4.11
N LEU A 316 7.27 -21.77 -4.72
CA LEU A 316 7.39 -21.10 -6.01
C LEU A 316 7.65 -19.62 -5.82
N VAL A 317 8.66 -19.10 -6.54
CA VAL A 317 9.07 -17.70 -6.50
C VAL A 317 9.43 -17.17 -7.89
N ASP A 318 9.34 -15.87 -8.08
CA ASP A 318 9.77 -15.17 -9.30
C ASP A 318 10.28 -13.75 -8.99
N GLY A 319 10.55 -12.96 -10.03
CA GLY A 319 11.05 -11.58 -9.88
C GLY A 319 10.08 -10.63 -9.18
N GLY A 320 8.80 -10.98 -9.05
CA GLY A 320 7.80 -10.23 -8.30
C GLY A 320 7.71 -10.64 -6.83
N SER A 321 8.32 -11.77 -6.44
CA SER A 321 8.46 -12.15 -5.03
C SER A 321 9.44 -11.20 -4.32
N ALA A 322 8.96 -10.42 -3.35
CA ALA A 322 9.78 -9.44 -2.63
C ALA A 322 9.53 -9.45 -1.11
N SER A 323 10.48 -8.93 -0.33
CA SER A 323 10.33 -8.63 1.10
C SER A 323 9.84 -9.83 1.92
N ALA A 324 8.66 -9.79 2.54
CA ALA A 324 8.08 -10.91 3.30
C ALA A 324 8.06 -12.24 2.52
N SER A 325 7.83 -12.22 1.20
CA SER A 325 7.93 -13.40 0.33
C SER A 325 9.34 -13.97 0.30
N GLU A 326 10.36 -13.10 0.28
CA GLU A 326 11.77 -13.48 0.32
C GLU A 326 12.16 -13.99 1.71
N ILE A 327 11.67 -13.35 2.78
CA ILE A 327 11.87 -13.82 4.15
C ILE A 327 11.32 -15.24 4.31
N LEU A 328 10.08 -15.47 3.86
CA LEU A 328 9.47 -16.80 3.88
C LEU A 328 10.33 -17.80 3.08
N ALA A 329 10.67 -17.47 1.83
CA ALA A 329 11.46 -18.35 0.96
C ALA A 329 12.84 -18.68 1.56
N GLY A 330 13.55 -17.69 2.09
CA GLY A 330 14.84 -17.88 2.75
C GLY A 330 14.72 -18.72 4.01
N ALA A 331 13.72 -18.44 4.85
CA ALA A 331 13.47 -19.17 6.09
C ALA A 331 13.19 -20.66 5.83
N VAL A 332 12.25 -20.98 4.94
CA VAL A 332 11.88 -22.38 4.67
C VAL A 332 12.97 -23.12 3.92
N ASN A 333 13.78 -22.42 3.12
CA ASN A 333 14.89 -23.06 2.42
C ASN A 333 16.06 -23.38 3.36
N GLU A 334 16.56 -22.38 4.08
CA GLU A 334 17.75 -22.52 4.92
C GLU A 334 17.45 -23.32 6.20
N SER A 335 16.28 -23.11 6.83
CA SER A 335 15.97 -23.71 8.13
C SER A 335 15.09 -24.96 8.09
N ALA A 336 14.36 -25.19 6.99
CA ALA A 336 13.47 -26.34 6.81
C ALA A 336 13.77 -27.20 5.56
N ASN A 337 14.79 -26.85 4.76
CA ASN A 337 15.20 -27.58 3.56
C ASN A 337 14.08 -27.72 2.50
N VAL A 338 13.13 -26.77 2.47
CA VAL A 338 12.09 -26.68 1.45
C VAL A 338 12.71 -26.13 0.16
N LYS A 339 12.51 -26.82 -0.97
CA LYS A 339 13.09 -26.40 -2.25
C LYS A 339 12.34 -25.21 -2.85
N ILE A 340 13.10 -24.20 -3.24
CA ILE A 340 12.68 -23.03 -4.00
C ILE A 340 12.76 -23.33 -5.49
N ILE A 341 11.66 -23.11 -6.20
CA ILE A 341 11.49 -23.37 -7.63
C ILE A 341 11.06 -22.08 -8.33
N GLY A 342 11.58 -21.83 -9.54
CA GLY A 342 11.16 -20.69 -10.36
C GLY A 342 12.33 -19.80 -10.78
N GLU A 343 12.20 -18.49 -10.58
CA GLU A 343 13.22 -17.50 -10.95
C GLU A 343 13.79 -16.76 -9.75
N LYS A 344 14.79 -15.90 -9.98
CA LYS A 344 15.41 -15.12 -8.90
C LYS A 344 14.40 -14.08 -8.39
N THR A 345 14.34 -13.90 -7.07
CA THR A 345 13.44 -12.91 -6.44
C THR A 345 13.94 -11.48 -6.59
N PHE A 346 13.12 -10.52 -6.13
CA PHE A 346 13.34 -9.09 -6.32
C PHE A 346 14.64 -8.55 -5.68
N GLY A 347 14.92 -8.90 -4.42
CA GLY A 347 16.09 -8.41 -3.69
C GLY A 347 15.80 -7.26 -2.71
N LYS A 348 14.66 -7.26 -2.02
CA LYS A 348 14.37 -6.22 -1.01
C LYS A 348 14.82 -6.69 0.38
N GLY A 349 16.04 -6.31 0.76
CA GLY A 349 16.73 -6.72 1.99
C GLY A 349 16.70 -5.68 3.13
N THR A 350 15.80 -4.71 3.07
CA THR A 350 15.67 -3.60 4.04
C THR A 350 14.35 -3.69 4.79
N VAL A 351 14.34 -3.19 6.02
CA VAL A 351 13.17 -3.08 6.89
C VAL A 351 12.78 -1.62 6.98
N GLN A 352 11.50 -1.34 6.77
CA GLN A 352 10.94 -0.01 6.92
C GLN A 352 10.18 0.08 8.25
N THR A 353 10.35 1.20 8.93
CA THR A 353 9.46 1.66 10.00
C THR A 353 8.37 2.52 9.37
N VAL A 354 7.16 2.41 9.90
CA VAL A 354 5.99 3.20 9.53
C VAL A 354 5.57 3.97 10.77
N GLU A 355 5.55 5.29 10.70
CA GLU A 355 5.14 6.19 11.78
C GLU A 355 3.97 7.04 11.29
N ASP A 356 2.85 6.99 12.02
CA ASP A 356 1.71 7.85 11.76
C ASP A 356 1.94 9.23 12.39
N LEU A 357 1.68 10.27 11.61
CA LEU A 357 1.81 11.66 12.02
C LEU A 357 0.45 12.18 12.51
N SER A 358 0.49 13.25 13.32
CA SER A 358 -0.70 13.78 14.02
C SER A 358 -1.79 14.32 13.09
N ASP A 359 -1.44 14.67 11.85
CA ASP A 359 -2.34 15.15 10.80
C ASP A 359 -2.96 14.01 9.97
N GLY A 360 -2.59 12.76 10.24
CA GLY A 360 -3.03 11.58 9.51
C GLY A 360 -2.16 11.22 8.31
N ALA A 361 -1.06 11.93 8.07
CA ALA A 361 -0.02 11.49 7.16
C ALA A 361 0.80 10.34 7.77
N THR A 362 1.58 9.64 6.95
CA THR A 362 2.43 8.54 7.39
C THR A 362 3.84 8.70 6.84
N LEU A 363 4.83 8.60 7.72
CA LEU A 363 6.24 8.55 7.36
C LEU A 363 6.71 7.09 7.32
N LYS A 364 7.15 6.62 6.15
CA LYS A 364 7.76 5.30 6.00
C LYS A 364 9.23 5.45 5.66
N TYR A 365 10.13 4.82 6.41
CA TYR A 365 11.56 4.98 6.20
C TYR A 365 12.37 3.75 6.61
N THR A 366 13.49 3.52 5.94
CA THR A 366 14.36 2.36 6.20
C THR A 366 15.14 2.55 7.51
N THR A 367 15.01 1.59 8.42
CA THR A 367 15.66 1.62 9.75
C THR A 367 16.63 0.48 10.01
N ALA A 368 16.52 -0.61 9.24
CA ALA A 368 17.36 -1.77 9.40
C ALA A 368 17.52 -2.54 8.08
N LYS A 369 18.46 -3.48 8.06
CA LYS A 369 18.50 -4.55 7.05
C LYS A 369 18.01 -5.85 7.67
N TRP A 370 17.44 -6.73 6.86
CA TRP A 370 17.15 -8.09 7.30
C TRP A 370 18.08 -9.09 6.60
N LEU A 371 18.43 -10.14 7.33
CA LEU A 371 19.30 -11.23 6.89
C LEU A 371 18.52 -12.55 6.93
N THR A 372 18.87 -13.47 6.03
CA THR A 372 18.34 -14.84 6.06
C THR A 372 18.80 -15.57 7.34
N PRO A 373 18.23 -16.75 7.67
CA PRO A 373 18.70 -17.56 8.80
C PRO A 373 20.23 -17.76 8.85
N ASP A 374 20.88 -17.98 7.71
CA ASP A 374 22.33 -18.16 7.59
C ASP A 374 23.12 -16.84 7.60
N GLY A 375 22.44 -15.69 7.77
CA GLY A 375 23.06 -14.38 7.87
C GLY A 375 23.33 -13.69 6.53
N ASN A 376 22.72 -14.15 5.43
CA ASN A 376 22.92 -13.56 4.11
C ASN A 376 22.10 -12.28 3.95
N TRP A 377 22.73 -11.20 3.46
CA TRP A 377 22.03 -9.99 3.04
C TRP A 377 21.71 -10.04 1.54
N ILE A 378 20.42 -10.15 1.23
CA ILE A 378 19.92 -10.39 -0.14
C ILE A 378 19.61 -9.11 -0.92
N HIS A 379 19.87 -7.93 -0.35
CA HIS A 379 19.49 -6.67 -0.98
C HIS A 379 20.14 -6.50 -2.36
N GLU A 380 19.34 -6.13 -3.36
CA GLU A 380 19.68 -6.02 -4.78
C GLU A 380 20.17 -7.32 -5.45
N LYS A 381 20.23 -8.41 -4.68
CA LYS A 381 20.67 -9.73 -5.15
C LYS A 381 19.47 -10.64 -5.39
N GLY A 382 18.53 -10.65 -4.45
CA GLY A 382 17.42 -11.62 -4.38
C GLY A 382 17.89 -13.00 -3.94
N ILE A 383 16.92 -13.87 -3.68
CA ILE A 383 17.08 -15.28 -3.39
C ILE A 383 17.13 -16.05 -4.72
N LYS A 384 18.11 -16.95 -4.82
CA LYS A 384 18.27 -17.83 -5.97
C LYS A 384 17.45 -19.11 -5.77
N PRO A 385 16.67 -19.56 -6.77
CA PRO A 385 15.93 -20.81 -6.67
C PRO A 385 16.90 -22.00 -6.67
N ASN A 386 16.58 -23.05 -5.91
CA ASN A 386 17.34 -24.31 -5.98
C ASN A 386 17.13 -24.99 -7.34
N VAL A 387 15.94 -24.82 -7.94
CA VAL A 387 15.63 -25.31 -9.29
C VAL A 387 15.13 -24.15 -10.14
N LYS A 388 16.01 -23.63 -11.00
CA LYS A 388 15.66 -22.56 -11.93
C LYS A 388 14.74 -23.07 -13.03
N VAL A 389 13.58 -22.45 -13.17
CA VAL A 389 12.61 -22.71 -14.25
C VAL A 389 12.08 -21.35 -14.72
N LYS A 390 12.32 -21.02 -15.99
CA LYS A 390 11.83 -19.76 -16.55
C LYS A 390 10.36 -19.88 -16.95
N TYR A 391 9.65 -18.77 -16.87
CA TYR A 391 8.41 -18.65 -17.65
C TYR A 391 8.71 -18.63 -19.16
N PRO A 392 7.77 -19.07 -20.01
CA PRO A 392 7.85 -18.83 -21.44
C PRO A 392 7.91 -17.33 -21.73
N SER A 393 8.66 -16.92 -22.76
CA SER A 393 8.83 -15.50 -23.10
C SER A 393 7.50 -14.77 -23.33
N TYR A 394 6.48 -15.47 -23.84
CA TYR A 394 5.16 -14.93 -24.07
C TYR A 394 4.38 -14.57 -22.79
N ALA A 395 4.78 -15.09 -21.62
CA ALA A 395 4.15 -14.76 -20.35
C ALA A 395 4.46 -13.33 -19.87
N ASN A 396 5.53 -12.73 -20.40
CA ASN A 396 5.99 -11.39 -20.05
C ASN A 396 5.68 -10.36 -21.14
N LEU A 397 4.80 -10.68 -22.10
CA LEU A 397 4.41 -9.74 -23.14
C LEU A 397 3.57 -8.61 -22.53
N PRO A 398 3.81 -7.35 -22.93
CA PRO A 398 3.02 -6.23 -22.46
C PRO A 398 1.58 -6.32 -22.98
N TYR A 399 0.65 -5.74 -22.23
CA TYR A 399 -0.73 -5.57 -22.70
C TYR A 399 -0.77 -4.67 -23.93
N ILE A 400 -1.69 -4.99 -24.83
CA ILE A 400 -1.99 -4.14 -25.99
C ILE A 400 -3.18 -3.26 -25.61
N ASP A 401 -3.01 -1.95 -25.76
CA ASP A 401 -4.08 -0.97 -25.61
C ASP A 401 -5.20 -1.28 -26.62
N THR A 402 -6.38 -1.62 -26.10
CA THR A 402 -7.54 -2.06 -26.91
C THR A 402 -8.13 -0.94 -27.75
N THR A 403 -7.82 0.33 -27.44
CA THR A 403 -8.27 1.49 -28.23
C THR A 403 -7.44 1.69 -29.50
N LYS A 404 -6.23 1.10 -29.55
CA LYS A 404 -5.39 1.14 -30.74
C LYS A 404 -5.87 0.15 -31.79
N THR A 405 -5.83 0.59 -33.04
CA THR A 405 -6.17 -0.23 -34.20
C THR A 405 -4.88 -0.58 -34.94
N LEU A 406 -4.58 -1.88 -35.04
CA LEU A 406 -3.46 -2.41 -35.84
C LEU A 406 -3.99 -3.10 -37.10
N LYS A 407 -3.45 -2.73 -38.26
CA LYS A 407 -3.88 -3.23 -39.56
C LYS A 407 -2.69 -3.39 -40.51
N GLN A 408 -2.96 -4.00 -41.66
CA GLN A 408 -1.93 -4.24 -42.68
C GLN A 408 -1.17 -2.96 -43.06
N GLY A 409 0.17 -3.07 -43.04
CA GLY A 409 1.11 -1.98 -43.32
C GLY A 409 1.59 -1.21 -42.09
N ASP A 410 0.98 -1.42 -40.92
CA ASP A 410 1.44 -0.80 -39.67
C ASP A 410 2.80 -1.38 -39.25
N VAL A 411 3.68 -0.51 -38.72
CA VAL A 411 4.97 -0.90 -38.17
C VAL A 411 5.09 -0.35 -36.75
N SER A 412 5.17 -1.24 -35.76
CA SER A 412 5.38 -0.83 -34.36
C SER A 412 5.80 -1.98 -33.46
N ASP A 413 6.36 -1.65 -32.30
CA ASP A 413 6.58 -2.65 -31.24
C ASP A 413 5.27 -3.30 -30.78
N THR A 414 4.14 -2.61 -30.88
CA THR A 414 2.82 -3.17 -30.55
C THR A 414 2.40 -4.27 -31.52
N VAL A 415 2.68 -4.10 -32.82
CA VAL A 415 2.49 -5.17 -33.82
C VAL A 415 3.39 -6.35 -33.49
N LYS A 416 4.66 -6.11 -33.15
CA LYS A 416 5.60 -7.17 -32.75
C LYS A 416 5.12 -7.95 -31.53
N VAL A 417 4.49 -7.27 -30.58
CA VAL A 417 3.87 -7.92 -29.42
C VAL A 417 2.71 -8.79 -29.87
N ALA A 418 1.80 -8.28 -30.71
CA ALA A 418 0.68 -9.06 -31.24
C ALA A 418 1.13 -10.31 -31.99
N GLU A 419 2.13 -10.19 -32.88
CA GLU A 419 2.75 -11.32 -33.59
C GLU A 419 3.23 -12.41 -32.63
N LYS A 420 3.94 -12.04 -31.55
CA LYS A 420 4.38 -12.98 -30.52
C LYS A 420 3.23 -13.63 -29.77
N MET A 421 2.13 -12.90 -29.51
CA MET A 421 0.94 -13.46 -28.88
C MET A 421 0.30 -14.52 -29.78
N PHE A 422 0.15 -14.22 -31.07
CA PHE A 422 -0.38 -15.14 -32.08
C PHE A 422 0.50 -16.38 -32.26
N GLU A 423 1.82 -16.20 -32.38
CA GLU A 423 2.78 -17.31 -32.46
C GLU A 423 2.67 -18.21 -31.22
N ALA A 424 2.57 -17.62 -30.02
CA ALA A 424 2.40 -18.38 -28.78
C ALA A 424 1.09 -19.18 -28.73
N LEU A 425 0.03 -18.67 -29.36
CA LEU A 425 -1.25 -19.36 -29.49
C LEU A 425 -1.28 -20.39 -30.63
N GLY A 426 -0.26 -20.43 -31.47
CA GLY A 426 -0.11 -21.41 -32.56
C GLY A 426 -0.53 -20.90 -33.93
N TYR A 427 -0.78 -19.60 -34.09
CA TYR A 427 -1.06 -19.00 -35.40
C TYR A 427 0.24 -18.68 -36.15
N THR A 428 0.21 -18.82 -37.47
CA THR A 428 1.36 -18.52 -38.33
C THR A 428 1.34 -17.06 -38.74
N VAL A 429 2.24 -16.26 -38.15
CA VAL A 429 2.35 -14.81 -38.43
C VAL A 429 3.49 -14.45 -39.39
N GLY A 430 4.25 -15.42 -39.89
CA GLY A 430 5.44 -15.16 -40.69
C GLY A 430 6.64 -14.75 -39.82
N THR A 431 7.29 -13.65 -40.15
CA THR A 431 8.45 -13.14 -39.38
C THR A 431 7.96 -12.20 -38.28
N VAL A 432 8.45 -12.42 -37.05
CA VAL A 432 8.16 -11.52 -35.92
C VAL A 432 9.08 -10.30 -35.96
N ASP A 433 8.77 -9.32 -36.80
CA ASP A 433 9.56 -8.10 -37.00
C ASP A 433 8.81 -6.81 -36.64
N GLY A 434 7.52 -6.88 -36.32
CA GLY A 434 6.68 -5.73 -36.00
C GLY A 434 6.09 -5.02 -37.22
N LEU A 435 6.17 -5.63 -38.41
CA LEU A 435 5.44 -5.21 -39.60
C LEU A 435 4.17 -6.06 -39.75
N TYR A 436 3.02 -5.40 -39.74
CA TYR A 436 1.74 -6.07 -39.96
C TYR A 436 1.61 -6.42 -41.43
N ASP A 437 2.20 -7.55 -41.80
CA ASP A 437 2.25 -8.05 -43.16
C ASP A 437 1.01 -8.87 -43.53
N TYR A 438 1.03 -9.50 -44.71
CA TYR A 438 -0.07 -10.34 -45.16
C TYR A 438 -0.23 -11.61 -44.30
N ASN A 439 0.85 -12.15 -43.71
CA ASN A 439 0.76 -13.32 -42.83
C ASN A 439 0.09 -12.96 -41.50
N THR A 440 0.44 -11.80 -40.93
CA THR A 440 -0.19 -11.27 -39.72
C THR A 440 -1.67 -10.98 -39.95
N LEU A 441 -2.03 -10.41 -41.11
CA LEU A 441 -3.43 -10.24 -41.53
C LEU A 441 -4.20 -11.56 -41.51
N LEU A 442 -3.65 -12.59 -42.15
CA LEU A 442 -4.28 -13.92 -42.20
C LEU A 442 -4.39 -14.56 -40.82
N ALA A 443 -3.37 -14.42 -39.96
CA ALA A 443 -3.42 -14.90 -38.59
C ALA A 443 -4.55 -14.23 -37.79
N VAL A 444 -4.73 -12.92 -37.94
CA VAL A 444 -5.80 -12.18 -37.28
C VAL A 444 -7.17 -12.60 -37.80
N GLN A 445 -7.33 -12.77 -39.12
CA GLN A 445 -8.58 -13.26 -39.70
C GLN A 445 -8.93 -14.68 -39.23
N ALA A 446 -7.94 -15.58 -39.18
CA ALA A 446 -8.12 -16.95 -38.68
C ALA A 446 -8.52 -16.96 -37.20
N PHE A 447 -7.86 -16.15 -36.38
CA PHE A 447 -8.21 -15.99 -34.96
C PHE A 447 -9.62 -15.43 -34.77
N GLN A 448 -9.99 -14.39 -35.53
CA GLN A 448 -11.32 -13.81 -35.49
C GLN A 448 -12.39 -14.85 -35.86
N GLN A 449 -12.13 -15.64 -36.90
CA GLN A 449 -13.03 -16.71 -37.32
C GLN A 449 -13.16 -17.83 -36.27
N GLU A 450 -12.05 -18.24 -35.63
CA GLU A 450 -12.05 -19.30 -34.61
C GLU A 450 -12.82 -18.89 -33.33
N HIS A 451 -12.83 -17.60 -33.01
CA HIS A 451 -13.45 -17.06 -31.80
C HIS A 451 -14.77 -16.33 -32.04
N ASP A 452 -15.44 -16.57 -33.17
CA ASP A 452 -16.74 -16.01 -33.53
C ASP A 452 -16.78 -14.45 -33.50
N LEU A 453 -15.67 -13.82 -33.89
CA LEU A 453 -15.52 -12.36 -33.98
C LEU A 453 -15.72 -11.86 -35.42
N ASN A 454 -15.95 -10.56 -35.57
CA ASN A 454 -16.01 -9.92 -36.88
C ASN A 454 -14.68 -10.06 -37.63
N VAL A 455 -14.69 -10.78 -38.77
CA VAL A 455 -13.49 -11.05 -39.57
C VAL A 455 -13.11 -9.83 -40.40
N THR A 456 -12.35 -8.92 -39.79
CA THR A 456 -11.87 -7.67 -40.40
C THR A 456 -10.41 -7.73 -40.81
N GLY A 457 -9.64 -8.66 -40.24
CA GLY A 457 -8.18 -8.66 -40.38
C GLY A 457 -7.54 -7.43 -39.74
N THR A 458 -8.20 -6.83 -38.76
CA THR A 458 -7.71 -5.67 -38.00
C THR A 458 -7.78 -6.01 -36.52
N LEU A 459 -6.69 -5.75 -35.80
CA LEU A 459 -6.63 -5.97 -34.36
C LEU A 459 -7.08 -4.70 -33.64
N THR A 460 -8.28 -4.71 -33.07
CA THR A 460 -8.85 -3.59 -32.30
C THR A 460 -9.91 -4.11 -31.32
N GLY A 461 -10.15 -3.37 -30.23
CA GLY A 461 -11.26 -3.61 -29.29
C GLY A 461 -11.39 -5.06 -28.82
N GLU A 462 -12.48 -5.72 -29.21
CA GLU A 462 -12.81 -7.09 -28.83
C GLU A 462 -11.78 -8.12 -29.30
N THR A 463 -11.22 -7.96 -30.51
CA THR A 463 -10.20 -8.91 -31.01
C THR A 463 -8.92 -8.83 -30.19
N THR A 464 -8.48 -7.61 -29.85
CA THR A 464 -7.31 -7.39 -28.98
C THR A 464 -7.55 -7.98 -27.59
N THR A 465 -8.75 -7.77 -27.04
CA THR A 465 -9.14 -8.28 -25.72
C THR A 465 -9.12 -9.82 -25.71
N GLU A 466 -9.70 -10.45 -26.73
CA GLU A 466 -9.76 -11.91 -26.79
C GLU A 466 -8.38 -12.54 -27.01
N LEU A 467 -7.51 -11.91 -27.82
CA LEU A 467 -6.12 -12.35 -27.99
C LEU A 467 -5.39 -12.43 -26.65
N MET A 468 -5.48 -11.36 -25.84
CA MET A 468 -4.87 -11.32 -24.51
C MET A 468 -5.52 -12.34 -23.56
N ASN A 469 -6.83 -12.54 -23.63
CA ASN A 469 -7.55 -13.55 -22.83
C ASN A 469 -7.09 -14.97 -23.15
N GLN A 470 -6.97 -15.32 -24.43
CA GLN A 470 -6.53 -16.65 -24.85
C GLN A 470 -5.08 -16.91 -24.44
N LEU A 471 -4.21 -15.90 -24.57
CA LEU A 471 -2.84 -16.00 -24.08
C LEU A 471 -2.80 -16.23 -22.56
N ARG A 472 -3.62 -15.50 -21.80
CA ARG A 472 -3.75 -15.68 -20.33
C ARG A 472 -4.22 -17.10 -19.97
N LYS A 473 -5.21 -17.63 -20.69
CA LYS A 473 -5.69 -19.02 -20.53
C LYS A 473 -4.56 -20.01 -20.79
N LYS A 474 -3.77 -19.80 -21.85
CA LYS A 474 -2.61 -20.64 -22.17
C LYS A 474 -1.56 -20.60 -21.06
N ILE A 475 -1.17 -19.42 -20.59
CA ILE A 475 -0.18 -19.26 -19.51
C ILE A 475 -0.64 -20.00 -18.25
N LYS A 476 -1.92 -19.86 -17.86
CA LYS A 476 -2.48 -20.54 -16.69
C LYS A 476 -2.50 -22.06 -16.84
N LYS A 477 -2.82 -22.56 -18.04
CA LYS A 477 -2.88 -24.00 -18.34
C LYS A 477 -1.49 -24.63 -18.39
N ASP A 478 -0.51 -23.91 -18.94
CA ASP A 478 0.83 -24.39 -19.24
C ASP A 478 1.90 -23.72 -18.39
N ASP A 479 1.70 -23.67 -17.08
CA ASP A 479 2.70 -23.15 -16.14
C ASP A 479 3.85 -24.16 -15.93
N PRO A 480 5.07 -23.93 -16.48
CA PRO A 480 6.17 -24.87 -16.37
C PRO A 480 6.77 -24.91 -14.96
N GLN A 481 6.71 -23.80 -14.22
CA GLN A 481 7.26 -23.71 -12.86
C GLN A 481 6.38 -24.51 -11.90
N LEU A 482 5.05 -24.32 -11.98
CA LEU A 482 4.08 -25.08 -11.17
C LEU A 482 4.15 -26.57 -11.49
N LYS A 483 4.22 -26.96 -12.77
CA LYS A 483 4.42 -28.36 -13.18
C LYS A 483 5.71 -28.94 -12.58
N LYS A 484 6.80 -28.16 -12.57
CA LYS A 484 8.08 -28.61 -12.00
C LYS A 484 8.00 -28.77 -10.47
N ALA A 485 7.48 -27.77 -9.76
CA ALA A 485 7.29 -27.83 -8.32
C ALA A 485 6.43 -29.04 -7.91
N HIS A 486 5.28 -29.21 -8.57
CA HIS A 486 4.40 -30.37 -8.39
C HIS A 486 5.15 -31.70 -8.59
N SER A 487 5.94 -31.83 -9.65
CA SER A 487 6.68 -33.06 -9.93
C SER A 487 7.70 -33.43 -8.84
N ILE A 488 8.29 -32.44 -8.18
CA ILE A 488 9.26 -32.64 -7.10
C ILE A 488 8.53 -33.12 -5.85
N VAL A 489 7.44 -32.44 -5.48
CA VAL A 489 6.58 -32.84 -4.35
C VAL A 489 6.08 -34.27 -4.52
N VAL A 490 5.58 -34.63 -5.71
CA VAL A 490 5.12 -35.99 -6.01
C VAL A 490 6.24 -37.03 -5.88
N LYS A 491 7.48 -36.67 -6.21
CA LYS A 491 8.64 -37.58 -6.08
C LYS A 491 9.01 -37.79 -4.61
N GLU A 492 8.88 -36.76 -3.78
CA GLU A 492 9.19 -36.82 -2.34
C GLU A 492 8.08 -37.46 -1.50
N ALA A 493 6.85 -37.49 -2.01
CA ALA A 493 5.70 -38.14 -1.37
C ALA A 493 5.60 -39.66 -1.65
N LYS A 494 6.48 -40.21 -2.50
CA LYS A 494 6.61 -41.65 -2.75
C LYS A 494 7.71 -42.22 -1.88
#